data_AF-A0A3D3I0W2-F1
#
_entry.id   AF-A0A3D3I0W2-F1
#
_cell.length_a   1.000
_cell.length_b   1.000
_cell.length_c   1.000
_cell.angle_alpha   90.00
_cell.angle_beta   90.00
_cell.angle_gamma   90.00
#
_symmetry.space_group_name_H-M   'P 1'
#
loop_
_entity.id
_entity.type
_entity.pdbx_description
1 polymer ?
#
loop_
_entity_poly.entity_id
_entity_poly.type
_entity_poly.pdbx_seq_one_letter_code
_entity_poly.pdbx_strand_id
1 'polypeptide(L)'
;MSVVGQFTGELQRLALFTGSLDSGMDLSPKLPYDEVRVGDTWKRTVGYSPQRIANSDKAAVQRLDYTFTYKGVMEANGQKFHRVQATMSLDSNAAEFVNQSMGMTPGQSGLEAINLKLDATIDFDLDLNTRKTLRALAVSKGGYDVRISQVPGQPVLEQKLSGRSQLSLAP
;
A
#
# COMPACT_ATOMS: atom_id res chain seq x y z
N MET A 1 -18.07 15.03 -5.52
CA MET A 1 -16.75 14.43 -5.83
C MET A 1 -16.96 12.92 -5.91
N SER A 2 -16.63 12.29 -7.04
CA SER A 2 -17.00 10.89 -7.31
C SER A 2 -16.20 9.91 -6.44
N VAL A 3 -16.86 8.84 -5.98
CA VAL A 3 -16.25 7.74 -5.19
C VAL A 3 -15.05 7.12 -5.92
N VAL A 4 -15.08 7.10 -7.25
CA VAL A 4 -13.96 6.67 -8.11
C VAL A 4 -12.71 7.52 -7.86
N GLY A 5 -12.84 8.85 -7.84
CA GLY A 5 -11.71 9.76 -7.64
C GLY A 5 -11.08 9.63 -6.24
N GLN A 6 -11.86 9.25 -5.24
CA GLN A 6 -11.35 9.01 -3.89
C GLN A 6 -10.41 7.80 -3.87
N PHE A 7 -10.80 6.67 -4.48
CA PHE A 7 -9.98 5.45 -4.46
C PHE A 7 -8.77 5.53 -5.38
N THR A 8 -8.91 6.13 -6.57
CA THR A 8 -7.77 6.29 -7.49
C THR A 8 -6.76 7.30 -6.96
N GLY A 9 -7.21 8.38 -6.32
CA GLY A 9 -6.35 9.35 -5.65
C GLY A 9 -5.59 8.76 -4.46
N GLU A 10 -6.24 7.93 -3.65
CA GLU A 10 -5.58 7.22 -2.55
C GLU A 10 -4.52 6.22 -3.06
N LEU A 11 -4.80 5.52 -4.18
CA LEU A 11 -3.82 4.65 -4.82
C LEU A 11 -2.60 5.42 -5.32
N GLN A 12 -2.80 6.59 -5.93
CA GLN A 12 -1.72 7.48 -6.36
C GLN A 12 -0.90 7.98 -5.17
N ARG A 13 -1.56 8.37 -4.08
CA ARG A 13 -0.91 8.78 -2.82
C ARG A 13 -0.02 7.66 -2.27
N LEU A 14 -0.55 6.45 -2.14
CA LEU A 14 0.18 5.29 -1.65
C LEU A 14 1.34 4.89 -2.58
N ALA A 15 1.12 4.92 -3.89
CA ALA A 15 2.15 4.62 -4.87
C ALA A 15 3.33 5.60 -4.80
N LEU A 16 3.07 6.88 -4.53
CA LEU A 16 4.11 7.89 -4.37
C LEU A 16 4.72 7.93 -2.96
N PHE A 17 4.29 7.04 -2.06
CA PHE A 17 4.69 7.03 -0.65
C PHE A 17 4.45 8.38 0.05
N THR A 18 3.48 9.15 -0.43
CA THR A 18 3.11 10.42 0.19
C THR A 18 2.09 10.12 1.29
N GLY A 19 2.48 10.29 2.56
CA GLY A 19 1.59 10.02 3.69
C GLY A 19 0.36 10.94 3.73
N SER A 20 -0.63 10.59 4.55
CA SER A 20 -1.41 11.63 5.23
C SER A 20 -0.46 12.39 6.18
N LEU A 21 -0.78 13.63 6.57
CA LEU A 21 0.09 14.46 7.43
C LEU A 21 0.58 13.74 8.70
N ASP A 22 -0.17 12.75 9.22
CA ASP A 22 0.21 11.93 10.38
C ASP A 22 1.14 10.74 10.08
N SER A 23 1.18 10.26 8.83
CA SER A 23 2.00 9.10 8.42
C SER A 23 3.20 9.48 7.56
N GLY A 24 3.27 10.72 7.08
CA GLY A 24 4.34 11.21 6.19
C GLY A 24 5.66 11.50 6.89
N MET A 25 5.69 11.60 8.23
CA MET A 25 6.89 11.99 8.98
C MET A 25 7.46 10.90 9.89
N ASP A 26 6.78 9.76 10.04
CA ASP A 26 7.29 8.65 10.86
C ASP A 26 7.84 7.53 9.97
N LEU A 27 8.92 7.86 9.25
CA LEU A 27 9.79 6.91 8.54
C LEU A 27 10.63 6.05 9.50
N SER A 28 10.25 6.01 10.78
CA SER A 28 10.77 5.04 11.73
C SER A 28 9.84 3.82 11.68
N PRO A 29 10.29 2.65 11.20
CA PRO A 29 9.73 1.43 11.71
C PRO A 29 10.02 1.48 13.21
N LYS A 30 9.02 1.84 14.03
CA LYS A 30 9.14 1.66 15.47
C LYS A 30 9.31 0.17 15.65
N LEU A 31 10.55 -0.26 15.87
CA LEU A 31 10.80 -1.58 16.40
C LEU A 31 9.91 -1.65 17.64
N PRO A 32 9.14 -2.75 17.81
CA PRO A 32 8.53 -3.02 19.10
C PRO A 32 9.58 -2.77 20.19
N TYR A 33 9.18 -2.22 21.33
CA TYR A 33 10.09 -2.07 22.46
C TYR A 33 10.64 -3.44 22.95
N ASP A 34 10.12 -4.53 22.39
CA ASP A 34 10.52 -5.91 22.57
C ASP A 34 11.69 -6.33 21.66
N GLU A 35 12.47 -7.29 22.12
CA GLU A 35 13.57 -7.89 21.34
C GLU A 35 13.03 -8.60 20.08
N VAL A 36 13.33 -8.06 18.90
CA VAL A 36 12.93 -8.67 17.61
C VAL A 36 13.97 -9.67 17.12
N ARG A 37 13.51 -10.87 16.76
CA ARG A 37 14.31 -11.93 16.14
C ARG A 37 14.20 -11.85 14.62
N VAL A 38 15.23 -12.34 13.94
CA VAL A 38 15.21 -12.41 12.47
C VAL A 38 14.00 -13.22 12.03
N GLY A 39 13.18 -12.65 11.15
CA GLY A 39 11.94 -13.25 10.67
C GLY A 39 10.68 -12.79 11.42
N ASP A 40 10.81 -12.08 12.54
CA ASP A 40 9.65 -11.53 13.24
C ASP A 40 8.90 -10.53 12.36
N THR A 41 7.57 -10.60 12.42
CA THR A 41 6.69 -9.75 11.61
C THR A 41 5.67 -9.00 12.45
N TRP A 42 5.33 -7.80 12.01
CA TRP A 42 4.26 -6.99 12.59
C TRP A 42 3.57 -6.17 11.51
N LYS A 43 2.33 -5.71 11.77
CA LYS A 43 1.52 -4.98 10.80
C LYS A 43 1.29 -3.53 11.24
N ARG A 44 1.31 -2.60 10.28
CA ARG A 44 0.89 -1.20 10.48
C ARG A 44 -0.06 -0.79 9.37
N THR A 45 -1.21 -0.25 9.76
CA THR A 45 -2.19 0.29 8.81
C THR A 45 -1.73 1.59 8.21
N VAL A 46 -1.85 1.70 6.90
CA VAL A 46 -1.46 2.87 6.10
C VAL A 46 -2.58 3.45 5.24
N GLY A 47 -3.71 2.74 5.19
CA GLY A 47 -4.89 3.21 4.50
C GLY A 47 -6.04 2.22 4.64
N TYR A 48 -7.07 2.49 3.87
CA TYR A 48 -8.24 1.64 3.77
C TYR A 48 -8.67 1.57 2.31
N SER A 49 -9.02 0.38 1.84
CA SER A 49 -9.46 0.17 0.46
C SER A 49 -10.67 -0.77 0.42
N PRO A 50 -11.60 -0.59 -0.51
CA PRO A 50 -12.63 -1.59 -0.79
C PRO A 50 -11.97 -2.91 -1.15
N GLN A 51 -12.36 -3.97 -0.44
CA GLN A 51 -11.88 -5.32 -0.65
C GLN A 51 -13.05 -6.28 -0.42
N ARG A 52 -13.07 -7.39 -1.16
CA ARG A 52 -14.01 -8.47 -0.88
C ARG A 52 -13.72 -9.06 0.51
N ILE A 53 -14.75 -9.26 1.30
CA ILE A 53 -14.62 -9.90 2.61
C ILE A 53 -14.31 -11.39 2.37
N ALA A 54 -13.30 -11.92 3.07
CA ALA A 54 -12.95 -13.33 2.96
C ALA A 54 -14.19 -14.21 3.25
N ASN A 55 -14.46 -15.15 2.35
CA ASN A 55 -15.61 -16.06 2.43
C ASN A 55 -17.00 -15.36 2.38
N SER A 56 -17.09 -14.20 1.72
CA SER A 56 -18.37 -13.50 1.51
C SER A 56 -18.46 -12.88 0.12
N ASP A 57 -19.69 -12.80 -0.41
CA ASP A 57 -20.02 -12.05 -1.63
C ASP A 57 -20.11 -10.53 -1.40
N LYS A 58 -19.82 -10.07 -0.18
CA LYS A 58 -19.85 -8.64 0.18
C LYS A 58 -18.47 -8.02 0.06
N ALA A 59 -18.45 -6.78 -0.43
CA ALA A 59 -17.29 -5.93 -0.39
C ALA A 59 -17.47 -4.90 0.72
N ALA A 60 -16.40 -4.61 1.44
CA ALA A 60 -16.36 -3.55 2.44
C ALA A 60 -15.02 -2.85 2.39
N VAL A 61 -14.98 -1.65 2.96
CA VAL A 61 -13.72 -0.94 3.19
C VAL A 61 -12.95 -1.67 4.29
N GLN A 62 -11.78 -2.20 3.93
CA GLN A 62 -10.91 -2.95 4.83
C GLN A 62 -9.57 -2.25 5.00
N ARG A 63 -8.89 -2.53 6.12
CA ARG A 63 -7.56 -2.02 6.43
C ARG A 63 -6.56 -2.46 5.36
N LEU A 64 -5.68 -1.54 4.98
CA LEU A 64 -4.51 -1.82 4.17
C LEU A 64 -3.27 -1.64 5.04
N ASP A 65 -2.52 -2.73 5.21
CA ASP A 65 -1.40 -2.79 6.14
C ASP A 65 -0.08 -3.02 5.40
N TYR A 66 0.98 -2.36 5.86
CA TYR A 66 2.33 -2.88 5.66
C TYR A 66 2.57 -4.03 6.63
N THR A 67 3.13 -5.12 6.12
CA THR A 67 3.74 -6.17 6.92
C THR A 67 5.24 -5.92 6.99
N PHE A 68 5.70 -5.55 8.18
CA PHE A 68 7.11 -5.38 8.49
C PHE A 68 7.72 -6.73 8.83
N THR A 69 8.96 -6.94 8.41
CA THR A 69 9.76 -8.14 8.69
C THR A 69 11.15 -7.70 9.09
N TYR A 70 11.62 -8.09 10.27
CA TYR A 70 13.01 -7.86 10.65
C TYR A 70 13.93 -8.86 9.94
N LYS A 71 14.88 -8.35 9.15
CA LYS A 71 15.81 -9.15 8.33
C LYS A 71 17.14 -9.42 9.02
N GLY A 72 17.39 -8.82 10.18
CA GLY A 72 18.64 -8.98 10.93
C GLY A 72 19.63 -7.84 10.75
N VAL A 73 20.86 -8.07 11.22
CA VAL A 73 21.98 -7.16 11.04
C VAL A 73 22.62 -7.43 9.68
N MET A 74 22.74 -6.37 8.88
CA MET A 74 23.38 -6.38 7.58
C MET A 74 24.66 -5.55 7.63
N GLU A 75 25.55 -5.77 6.67
CA GLU A 75 26.77 -4.98 6.50
C GLU A 75 26.88 -4.50 5.05
N ALA A 76 27.14 -3.21 4.86
CA ALA A 76 27.46 -2.64 3.55
C ALA A 76 28.51 -1.55 3.71
N ASN A 77 29.52 -1.53 2.85
CA ASN A 77 30.61 -0.54 2.90
C ASN A 77 31.28 -0.44 4.29
N GLY A 78 31.40 -1.55 5.02
CA GLY A 78 31.97 -1.59 6.37
C GLY A 78 31.08 -1.04 7.48
N GLN A 79 29.86 -0.58 7.18
CA GLN A 79 28.88 -0.13 8.16
C GLN A 79 27.83 -1.23 8.40
N LYS A 80 27.62 -1.57 9.67
CA LYS A 80 26.58 -2.49 10.11
C LYS A 80 25.31 -1.75 10.51
N PHE A 81 24.15 -2.33 10.20
CA PHE A 81 22.84 -1.75 10.49
C PHE A 81 21.78 -2.84 10.64
N HIS A 82 20.69 -2.54 11.34
CA HIS A 82 19.49 -3.38 11.34
C HIS A 82 18.72 -3.17 10.03
N ARG A 83 18.25 -4.23 9.38
CA ARG A 83 17.34 -4.12 8.24
C ARG A 83 15.93 -4.56 8.60
N VAL A 84 14.96 -3.71 8.31
CA VAL A 84 13.52 -4.02 8.37
C VAL A 84 12.93 -3.81 6.98
N GLN A 85 12.20 -4.80 6.48
CA GLN A 85 11.49 -4.69 5.22
C GLN A 85 9.98 -4.61 5.47
N ALA A 86 9.33 -3.60 4.92
CA ALA A 86 7.88 -3.46 4.92
C ALA A 86 7.33 -3.79 3.53
N THR A 87 6.34 -4.68 3.43
CA THR A 87 5.65 -5.01 2.18
C THR A 87 4.15 -4.78 2.30
N MET A 88 3.53 -4.31 1.21
CA MET A 88 2.09 -4.11 1.09
C MET A 88 1.66 -4.55 -0.30
N SER A 89 0.53 -5.24 -0.38
CA SER A 89 -0.10 -5.62 -1.65
C SER A 89 -1.58 -5.32 -1.60
N LEU A 90 -2.12 -4.78 -2.69
CA LEU A 90 -3.52 -4.55 -2.93
C LEU A 90 -3.87 -5.16 -4.30
N ASP A 91 -4.89 -6.00 -4.35
CA ASP A 91 -5.54 -6.45 -5.57
C ASP A 91 -7.04 -6.50 -5.29
N SER A 92 -7.78 -5.52 -5.79
CA SER A 92 -9.19 -5.35 -5.44
C SER A 92 -10.01 -4.77 -6.59
N ASN A 93 -11.32 -5.03 -6.56
CA ASN A 93 -12.28 -4.40 -7.46
C ASN A 93 -13.26 -3.53 -6.64
N ALA A 94 -13.10 -2.21 -6.70
CA ALA A 94 -13.94 -1.28 -5.96
C ALA A 94 -15.35 -1.14 -6.54
N ALA A 95 -15.62 -1.59 -7.77
CA ALA A 95 -16.97 -1.53 -8.35
C ALA A 95 -17.97 -2.38 -7.55
N GLU A 96 -17.54 -3.50 -6.97
CA GLU A 96 -18.39 -4.35 -6.13
C GLU A 96 -18.96 -3.57 -4.94
N PHE A 97 -18.10 -2.83 -4.24
CA PHE A 97 -18.49 -2.00 -3.11
C PHE A 97 -19.42 -0.85 -3.53
N VAL A 98 -19.11 -0.19 -4.65
CA VAL A 98 -19.92 0.92 -5.17
C VAL A 98 -21.33 0.44 -5.53
N ASN A 99 -21.42 -0.64 -6.30
CA ASN A 99 -22.68 -1.23 -6.73
C ASN A 99 -23.53 -1.69 -5.52
N GLN A 100 -22.90 -2.33 -4.53
CA GLN A 100 -23.56 -2.71 -3.28
C GLN A 100 -24.07 -1.51 -2.48
N SER A 101 -23.26 -0.44 -2.37
CA SER A 101 -23.63 0.78 -1.65
C SER A 101 -24.80 1.52 -2.31
N MET A 102 -24.94 1.39 -3.63
CA MET A 102 -26.05 1.95 -4.40
C MET A 102 -27.27 1.03 -4.46
N GLY A 103 -27.17 -0.22 -3.99
CA GLY A 103 -28.22 -1.23 -4.17
C GLY A 103 -28.49 -1.58 -5.63
N MET A 104 -27.48 -1.42 -6.50
CA MET A 104 -27.59 -1.62 -7.95
C MET A 104 -26.71 -2.77 -8.42
N THR A 105 -27.14 -3.42 -9.50
CA THR A 105 -26.29 -4.36 -10.26
C THR A 105 -25.36 -3.60 -11.22
N PRO A 106 -24.26 -4.21 -11.70
CA PRO A 106 -23.38 -3.59 -12.70
C PRO A 106 -24.12 -3.13 -13.97
N GLY A 107 -25.15 -3.87 -14.40
CA GLY A 107 -25.97 -3.49 -15.55
C GLY A 107 -26.84 -2.26 -15.31
N GLN A 108 -27.28 -2.03 -14.06
CA GLN A 108 -28.07 -0.85 -13.68
C GLN A 108 -27.20 0.39 -13.47
N SER A 109 -26.05 0.24 -12.81
CA SER A 109 -25.12 1.36 -12.58
C SER A 109 -24.27 1.70 -13.81
N GLY A 110 -24.13 0.75 -14.73
CA GLY A 110 -23.21 0.81 -15.85
C GLY A 110 -21.74 0.61 -15.46
N LEU A 111 -21.43 0.41 -14.17
CA LEU A 111 -20.08 0.25 -13.65
C LEU A 111 -19.73 -1.24 -13.48
N GLU A 112 -18.83 -1.74 -14.32
CA GLU A 112 -18.41 -3.15 -14.31
C GLU A 112 -17.23 -3.39 -13.37
N ALA A 113 -16.19 -2.56 -13.46
CA ALA A 113 -14.98 -2.75 -12.68
C ALA A 113 -14.28 -1.43 -12.36
N ILE A 114 -13.67 -1.40 -11.18
CA ILE A 114 -12.64 -0.44 -10.77
C ILE A 114 -11.53 -1.30 -10.17
N ASN A 115 -10.66 -1.85 -11.02
CA ASN A 115 -9.58 -2.68 -10.53
C ASN A 115 -8.48 -1.79 -9.96
N LEU A 116 -8.07 -2.05 -8.73
CA LEU A 116 -7.00 -1.35 -8.03
C LEU A 116 -5.91 -2.37 -7.72
N LYS A 117 -4.71 -2.12 -8.20
CA LYS A 117 -3.54 -2.95 -7.93
C LYS A 117 -2.37 -2.11 -7.44
N LEU A 118 -1.72 -2.56 -6.37
CA LEU A 118 -0.51 -1.90 -5.87
C LEU A 118 0.32 -2.87 -5.04
N ASP A 119 1.56 -3.09 -5.46
CA ASP A 119 2.60 -3.72 -4.66
C ASP A 119 3.60 -2.64 -4.25
N ALA A 120 3.96 -2.61 -2.97
CA ALA A 120 4.93 -1.67 -2.44
C ALA A 120 5.87 -2.34 -1.43
N THR A 121 7.15 -2.02 -1.53
CA THR A 121 8.19 -2.48 -0.61
C THR A 121 8.98 -1.28 -0.09
N ILE A 122 9.28 -1.26 1.19
CA ILE A 122 10.18 -0.29 1.80
C ILE A 122 11.24 -1.05 2.60
N ASP A 123 12.51 -0.87 2.26
CA ASP A 123 13.63 -1.34 3.05
C ASP A 123 14.14 -0.19 3.93
N PHE A 124 14.10 -0.40 5.25
CA PHE A 124 14.66 0.51 6.25
C PHE A 124 15.96 -0.05 6.80
N ASP A 125 17.01 0.77 6.76
CA ASP A 125 18.28 0.52 7.41
C ASP A 125 18.37 1.41 8.66
N LEU A 126 18.55 0.79 9.83
CA LEU A 126 18.55 1.47 11.12
C LEU A 126 19.90 1.34 11.81
N ASP A 127 20.32 2.40 12.50
CA ASP A 127 21.53 2.38 13.33
C ASP A 127 21.44 1.31 14.41
N LEU A 128 22.54 0.58 14.65
CA LEU A 128 22.56 -0.56 15.58
C LEU A 128 22.27 -0.18 17.03
N ASN A 129 22.71 1.01 17.44
CA ASN A 129 22.65 1.42 18.83
C ASN A 129 21.40 2.26 19.09
N THR A 130 21.17 3.26 18.25
CA THR A 130 20.12 4.25 18.42
C THR A 130 18.81 3.84 17.74
N ARG A 131 18.84 2.87 16.82
CA ARG A 131 17.68 2.40 16.03
C ARG A 131 17.04 3.48 15.17
N LYS A 132 17.72 4.62 15.01
CA LYS A 132 17.29 5.70 14.10
C LYS A 132 17.44 5.22 12.66
N THR A 133 16.51 5.63 11.80
CA THR A 133 16.59 5.36 10.38
C THR A 133 17.81 6.05 9.78
N LEU A 134 18.73 5.28 9.21
CA LEU A 134 19.87 5.76 8.43
C LEU A 134 19.47 5.94 6.97
N ARG A 135 18.69 4.99 6.45
CA ARG A 135 18.24 4.98 5.06
C ARG A 135 16.87 4.32 4.96
N ALA A 136 16.04 4.81 4.05
CA ALA A 136 14.84 4.11 3.60
C ALA A 136 14.79 4.10 2.08
N LEU A 137 14.58 2.93 1.47
CA LEU A 137 14.36 2.78 0.04
C LEU A 137 12.98 2.21 -0.21
N ALA A 138 12.12 2.99 -0.84
CA ALA A 138 10.74 2.64 -1.14
C ALA A 138 10.55 2.46 -2.64
N VAL A 139 9.91 1.36 -3.05
CA VAL A 139 9.57 1.06 -4.45
C VAL A 139 8.14 0.53 -4.52
N SER A 140 7.37 1.05 -5.46
CA SER A 140 6.00 0.60 -5.70
C SER A 140 5.74 0.38 -7.19
N LYS A 141 4.84 -0.56 -7.48
CA LYS A 141 4.31 -0.80 -8.82
C LYS A 141 2.83 -1.13 -8.71
N GLY A 142 2.03 -0.55 -9.58
CA GLY A 142 0.59 -0.75 -9.53
C GLY A 142 -0.12 -0.04 -10.66
N GLY A 143 -1.39 0.23 -10.42
CA GLY A 143 -2.25 0.93 -11.35
C GLY A 143 -3.71 0.66 -11.06
N TYR A 144 -4.55 1.30 -11.85
CA TYR A 144 -5.96 1.05 -11.83
C TYR A 144 -6.54 1.09 -13.24
N ASP A 145 -7.67 0.39 -13.41
CA ASP A 145 -8.48 0.51 -14.61
C ASP A 145 -9.97 0.56 -14.26
N VAL A 146 -10.73 1.34 -15.04
CA VAL A 146 -12.18 1.51 -14.90
C VAL A 146 -12.85 0.96 -16.13
N ARG A 147 -13.84 0.09 -15.94
CA ARG A 147 -14.64 -0.53 -17.01
C ARG A 147 -16.12 -0.25 -16.82
N ILE A 148 -16.81 -0.02 -17.93
CA ILE A 148 -18.24 0.27 -17.96
C ILE A 148 -18.95 -0.63 -18.97
N SER A 149 -20.24 -0.88 -18.74
CA SER A 149 -21.04 -1.80 -19.55
C SER A 149 -21.25 -1.35 -20.99
N GLN A 150 -21.10 -0.06 -21.26
CA GLN A 150 -21.23 0.52 -22.60
C GLN A 150 -20.03 0.21 -23.50
N VAL A 151 -18.88 -0.18 -22.92
CA VAL A 151 -17.68 -0.56 -23.65
C VAL A 151 -17.15 -1.89 -23.10
N PRO A 152 -17.83 -3.02 -23.38
CA PRO A 152 -17.51 -4.30 -22.75
C PRO A 152 -16.07 -4.73 -23.02
N GLY A 153 -15.38 -5.16 -21.96
CA GLY A 153 -14.04 -5.74 -22.05
C GLY A 153 -12.89 -4.76 -22.28
N GLN A 154 -13.16 -3.45 -22.43
CA GLN A 154 -12.12 -2.42 -22.55
C GLN A 154 -12.20 -1.41 -21.39
N PRO A 155 -11.06 -1.01 -20.82
CA PRO A 155 -11.05 0.06 -19.85
C PRO A 155 -11.32 1.41 -20.53
N VAL A 156 -12.25 2.19 -19.98
CA VAL A 156 -12.46 3.58 -20.38
C VAL A 156 -11.41 4.51 -19.77
N LEU A 157 -10.73 4.05 -18.73
CA LEU A 157 -9.59 4.70 -18.13
C LEU A 157 -8.64 3.63 -17.60
N GLU A 158 -7.36 3.74 -17.94
CA GLU A 158 -6.28 2.92 -17.38
C GLU A 158 -5.13 3.83 -16.98
N GLN A 159 -4.58 3.62 -15.80
CA GLN A 159 -3.36 4.29 -15.36
C GLN A 159 -2.43 3.29 -14.70
N LYS A 160 -1.18 3.25 -15.20
CA LYS A 160 -0.09 2.50 -14.57
C LYS A 160 0.69 3.42 -13.65
N LEU A 161 1.10 2.87 -12.51
CA LEU A 161 1.82 3.58 -11.47
C LEU A 161 3.13 2.88 -11.17
N SER A 162 4.19 3.68 -11.07
CA SER A 162 5.49 3.24 -10.56
C SER A 162 6.05 4.34 -9.67
N GLY A 163 6.40 4.00 -8.44
CA GLY A 163 6.97 4.93 -7.48
C GLY A 163 8.35 4.47 -7.02
N ARG A 164 9.25 5.43 -6.81
CA ARG A 164 10.51 5.20 -6.13
C ARG A 164 10.85 6.40 -5.27
N SER A 165 11.17 6.16 -4.01
CA SER A 165 11.63 7.18 -3.07
C SER A 165 12.84 6.67 -2.31
N GLN A 166 13.76 7.57 -2.01
CA GLN A 166 14.94 7.26 -1.21
C GLN A 166 15.16 8.36 -0.19
N LEU A 167 15.19 7.98 1.08
CA LEU A 167 15.70 8.79 2.18
C LEU A 167 17.09 8.28 2.54
N SER A 168 18.03 9.21 2.70
CA SER A 168 19.32 8.93 3.32
C SER A 168 19.59 10.04 4.33
N LEU A 169 19.72 9.66 5.59
CA LEU A 169 20.19 10.55 6.65
C LEU A 169 21.66 10.20 6.83
N ALA A 170 22.52 10.89 6.07
CA ALA A 170 23.95 10.83 6.33
C ALA A 170 24.21 11.30 7.77
N PRO A 171 25.20 10.73 8.48
CA PRO A 171 25.73 11.37 9.67
C PRO A 171 26.28 12.77 9.34
#